data_AF-A0A2N2D4P2-F1
#
_entry.id   AF-A0A2N2D4P2-F1
#
_cell.length_a   1.000
_cell.length_b   1.000
_cell.length_c   1.000
_cell.angle_alpha   90.00
_cell.angle_beta   90.00
_cell.angle_gamma   90.00
#
_symmetry.space_group_name_H-M   'P 1'
#
loop_
_entity.id
_entity.type
_entity.pdbx_description
1 polymer ?
#
loop_
_entity_poly.entity_id
_entity_poly.type
_entity_poly.pdbx_seq_one_letter_code
_entity_poly.pdbx_strand_id
1 'polypeptide(L)'
;MHRFTNPWNVSGVFVIIRNRRISKTTVLGGDALEAGQVVDLLRRVRHDFGNHLQVIGGYLEMGQPDRVKDYLRTVMEEISSERIIFEALSPEAALYFYEQLSRAHDMGIILRYEDLDIASWDILKANDEPYQSMAILCKDTVGSEEDTLVYLSLYEDERGVDMFFTCDRWGESPKGIRINKE
;
A
#
# COMPACT_ATOMS: atom_id res chain seq x y z
N MET A 1 31.69 -14.23 17.62
CA MET A 1 31.56 -12.88 17.02
C MET A 1 31.31 -13.05 15.53
N HIS A 2 30.07 -13.34 15.14
CA HIS A 2 29.71 -13.58 13.73
C HIS A 2 29.19 -12.29 13.11
N ARG A 3 29.89 -11.82 12.09
CA ARG A 3 29.47 -10.72 11.22
C ARG A 3 28.24 -11.19 10.43
N PHE A 4 27.12 -10.50 10.59
CA PHE A 4 26.00 -10.59 9.65
C PHE A 4 26.47 -9.99 8.32
N THR A 5 26.85 -10.86 7.38
CA THR A 5 27.04 -10.49 5.98
C THR A 5 25.68 -10.42 5.30
N ASN A 6 25.44 -9.30 4.65
CA ASN A 6 24.26 -8.94 3.87
C ASN A 6 23.70 -10.12 3.03
N PRO A 7 22.46 -10.60 3.26
CA PRO A 7 21.96 -11.86 2.67
C PRO A 7 21.41 -11.74 1.24
N TRP A 8 21.48 -10.57 0.58
CA TRP A 8 20.89 -10.34 -0.74
C TRP A 8 21.67 -10.91 -1.93
N ASN A 9 22.32 -12.08 -1.77
CA ASN A 9 22.91 -12.80 -2.88
C ASN A 9 22.47 -14.27 -2.88
N VAL A 10 21.19 -14.49 -3.14
CA VAL A 10 20.70 -15.79 -3.62
C VAL A 10 19.73 -15.58 -4.77
N SER A 11 20.19 -16.03 -5.92
CA SER A 11 19.50 -16.17 -7.19
C SER A 11 18.18 -16.91 -7.04
N GLY A 12 17.14 -16.35 -7.66
CA GLY A 12 16.06 -17.06 -8.31
C GLY A 12 15.05 -17.79 -7.42
N VAL A 13 13.88 -17.19 -7.22
CA VAL A 13 12.60 -17.92 -7.12
C VAL A 13 11.50 -17.07 -7.80
N PHE A 14 10.66 -17.76 -8.57
CA PHE A 14 9.66 -17.30 -9.53
C PHE A 14 8.64 -16.28 -9.00
N VAL A 15 8.37 -15.24 -9.80
CA VAL A 15 7.03 -14.61 -9.87
C VAL A 15 6.47 -14.91 -11.25
N ILE A 16 5.35 -15.63 -11.31
CA ILE A 16 4.59 -15.86 -12.54
C ILE A 16 3.91 -14.54 -12.90
N ILE A 17 4.59 -13.67 -13.65
CA ILE A 17 3.93 -12.61 -14.40
C ILE A 17 3.39 -13.26 -15.67
N ARG A 18 2.08 -13.52 -15.74
CA ARG A 18 1.42 -13.87 -17.01
C ARG A 18 1.46 -12.63 -17.91
N ASN A 19 2.52 -12.55 -18.71
CA ASN A 19 2.74 -11.52 -19.72
C ASN A 19 1.68 -11.64 -20.84
N ARG A 20 0.60 -10.87 -20.78
CA ARG A 20 -0.22 -10.61 -21.98
C ARG A 20 0.54 -9.60 -22.82
N ARG A 21 0.87 -10.00 -24.05
CA ARG A 21 1.53 -9.17 -25.07
C ARG A 21 0.97 -7.74 -25.06
N ILE A 22 1.80 -6.78 -24.69
CA ILE A 22 1.60 -5.37 -25.04
C ILE A 22 1.88 -5.27 -26.53
N SER A 23 0.82 -5.09 -27.33
CA SER A 23 0.94 -4.74 -28.75
C SER A 23 1.56 -3.36 -28.86
N LYS A 24 2.72 -3.30 -29.52
CA LYS A 24 3.47 -2.07 -29.81
C LYS A 24 2.57 -1.01 -30.47
N THR A 25 2.34 0.10 -29.77
CA THR A 25 2.13 1.41 -30.39
C THR A 25 2.89 2.45 -29.57
N THR A 26 3.84 3.07 -30.26
CA THR A 26 4.81 4.10 -29.87
C THR A 26 4.22 5.29 -29.10
N VAL A 27 4.69 5.53 -27.86
CA VAL A 27 4.95 6.87 -27.30
C VAL A 27 6.23 6.81 -26.44
N LEU A 28 7.36 7.28 -27.00
CA LEU A 28 8.74 7.10 -26.51
C LEU A 28 9.11 7.93 -25.26
N GLY A 29 8.22 8.05 -24.26
CA GLY A 29 8.50 8.79 -23.02
C GLY A 29 7.71 8.36 -21.79
N GLY A 30 6.54 7.72 -21.96
CA GLY A 30 5.70 7.23 -20.85
C GLY A 30 6.17 5.87 -20.31
N ASP A 31 6.38 4.90 -21.21
CA ASP A 31 6.65 3.49 -20.85
C ASP A 31 7.89 3.29 -19.96
N ALA A 32 8.93 4.12 -20.11
CA ALA A 32 10.17 4.00 -19.35
C ALA A 32 10.06 4.57 -17.93
N LEU A 33 9.27 5.65 -17.76
CA LEU A 33 9.01 6.25 -16.46
C LEU A 33 8.11 5.33 -15.62
N GLU A 34 7.09 4.75 -16.26
CA GLU A 34 6.20 3.74 -15.67
C GLU A 34 6.98 2.47 -15.28
N ALA A 35 7.89 2.00 -16.15
CA ALA A 35 8.74 0.85 -15.82
C ALA A 35 9.65 1.09 -14.61
N GLY A 36 10.18 2.31 -14.45
CA GLY A 36 10.98 2.70 -13.28
C GLY A 36 10.19 2.63 -11.98
N GLN A 37 8.99 3.23 -11.97
CA GLN A 37 8.08 3.20 -10.82
C GLN A 37 7.66 1.78 -10.44
N VAL A 38 7.36 0.94 -11.44
CA VAL A 38 7.04 -0.48 -11.23
C VAL A 38 8.23 -1.23 -10.64
N VAL A 39 9.45 -0.97 -11.10
CA VAL A 39 10.65 -1.63 -10.55
C VAL A 39 10.90 -1.22 -9.10
N ASP A 40 10.71 0.05 -8.76
CA ASP A 40 10.87 0.53 -7.39
C ASP A 40 9.79 -0.04 -6.47
N LEU A 41 8.56 -0.16 -6.95
CA LEU A 41 7.50 -0.86 -6.26
C LEU A 41 7.89 -2.33 -6.01
N LEU A 42 8.33 -3.05 -7.04
CA LEU A 42 8.74 -4.46 -6.90
C LEU A 42 9.90 -4.64 -5.92
N ARG A 43 10.82 -3.67 -5.83
CA ARG A 43 11.90 -3.69 -4.84
C ARG A 43 11.37 -3.63 -3.41
N ARG A 44 10.36 -2.79 -3.14
CA ARG A 44 9.71 -2.68 -1.83
C ARG A 44 8.96 -3.97 -1.47
N VAL A 45 8.10 -4.45 -2.37
CA VAL A 45 7.37 -5.73 -2.17
C VAL A 45 8.33 -6.87 -1.82
N ARG A 46 9.47 -6.97 -2.52
CA ARG A 46 10.50 -7.98 -2.22
C ARG A 46 11.16 -7.77 -0.86
N HIS A 47 11.43 -6.52 -0.48
CA HIS A 47 12.00 -6.18 0.81
C HIS A 47 11.04 -6.58 1.94
N ASP A 48 9.78 -6.22 1.83
CA ASP A 48 8.76 -6.46 2.87
C ASP A 48 8.47 -7.95 3.01
N PHE A 49 8.38 -8.67 1.89
CA PHE A 49 8.31 -10.13 1.89
C PHE A 49 9.52 -10.77 2.60
N GLY A 50 10.73 -10.27 2.34
CA GLY A 50 11.94 -10.70 3.04
C GLY A 50 11.86 -10.49 4.55
N ASN A 51 11.33 -9.34 4.99
CA ASN A 51 11.14 -9.02 6.40
C ASN A 51 10.16 -9.98 7.07
N HIS A 52 9.02 -10.27 6.44
CA HIS A 52 8.05 -11.25 6.97
C HIS A 52 8.70 -12.63 7.15
N LEU A 53 9.48 -13.09 6.16
CA LEU A 53 10.19 -14.37 6.25
C LEU A 53 11.23 -14.37 7.38
N GLN A 54 11.92 -13.26 7.60
CA GLN A 54 12.88 -13.12 8.71
C GLN A 54 12.18 -13.19 10.07
N VAL A 55 11.04 -12.53 10.24
CA VAL A 55 10.25 -12.60 11.49
C VAL A 55 9.76 -14.02 11.75
N ILE A 56 9.22 -14.69 10.72
CA ILE A 56 8.79 -16.10 10.80
C ILE A 56 9.97 -16.99 11.19
N GLY A 57 11.12 -16.84 10.53
CA GLY A 57 12.34 -17.58 10.84
C GLY A 57 12.77 -17.39 12.30
N GLY A 58 12.74 -16.14 12.80
CA GLY A 58 13.07 -15.83 14.19
C GLY A 58 12.15 -16.53 15.19
N TYR A 59 10.83 -16.53 14.96
CA TYR A 59 9.90 -17.27 15.83
C TYR A 59 10.13 -18.78 15.79
N LEU A 60 10.46 -19.35 14.63
CA LEU A 60 10.79 -20.77 14.50
C LEU A 60 12.08 -21.12 15.25
N GLU A 61 13.13 -20.31 15.15
CA GLU A 61 14.40 -20.49 15.89
C GLU A 61 14.21 -20.44 17.40
N MET A 62 13.28 -19.61 17.88
CA MET A 62 12.92 -19.53 19.30
C MET A 62 11.95 -20.64 19.76
N GLY A 63 11.53 -21.54 18.87
CA GLY A 63 10.58 -22.60 19.18
C GLY A 63 9.19 -22.07 19.53
N GLN A 64 8.75 -20.97 18.89
CA GLN A 64 7.47 -20.29 19.13
C GLN A 64 6.49 -20.46 17.95
N PRO A 65 6.06 -21.70 17.61
CA PRO A 65 5.23 -21.95 16.43
C PRO A 65 3.84 -21.32 16.50
N ASP A 66 3.29 -21.08 17.69
CA ASP A 66 1.99 -20.40 17.81
C ASP A 66 2.09 -18.91 17.41
N ARG A 67 3.22 -18.25 17.74
CA ARG A 67 3.49 -16.89 17.25
C ARG A 67 3.66 -16.82 15.74
N VAL A 68 4.22 -17.86 15.12
CA VAL A 68 4.27 -17.97 13.65
C VAL A 68 2.87 -17.98 13.06
N LYS A 69 1.93 -18.76 13.64
CA LYS A 69 0.54 -18.81 13.16
C LYS A 69 -0.16 -17.47 13.31
N ASP A 70 -0.01 -16.81 14.45
CA ASP A 70 -0.59 -15.50 14.68
C ASP A 70 -0.04 -14.46 13.71
N TYR A 71 1.28 -14.43 13.53
CA TYR A 71 1.93 -13.52 12.59
C TYR A 71 1.50 -13.77 11.15
N LEU A 72 1.47 -15.03 10.70
CA LEU A 72 0.99 -15.40 9.37
C LEU A 72 -0.45 -14.95 9.14
N ARG A 73 -1.32 -15.08 10.13
CA ARG A 73 -2.70 -14.61 10.05
C ARG A 73 -2.76 -13.10 9.84
N THR A 74 -1.98 -12.32 10.59
CA THR A 74 -1.88 -10.87 10.38
C THR A 74 -1.39 -10.52 8.98
N VAL A 75 -0.34 -11.17 8.48
CA VAL A 75 0.19 -10.93 7.12
C VAL A 75 -0.84 -11.30 6.05
N MET A 76 -1.58 -12.41 6.23
CA MET A 76 -2.64 -12.80 5.30
C MET A 76 -3.81 -11.81 5.31
N GLU A 77 -4.19 -11.28 6.47
CA GLU A 77 -5.23 -10.25 6.61
C GLU A 77 -4.80 -8.96 5.90
N GLU A 78 -3.55 -8.54 6.07
CA GLU A 78 -2.96 -7.38 5.39
C GLU A 78 -3.00 -7.54 3.86
N ILE A 79 -2.42 -8.61 3.31
CA ILE A 79 -2.43 -8.91 1.87
C ILE A 79 -3.86 -8.99 1.33
N SER A 80 -4.80 -9.56 2.11
CA SER A 80 -6.20 -9.66 1.69
C SER A 80 -6.88 -8.30 1.65
N SER A 81 -6.55 -7.39 2.57
CA SER A 81 -7.12 -6.03 2.59
C SER A 81 -6.66 -5.18 1.41
N GLU A 82 -5.46 -5.41 0.89
CA GLU A 82 -4.93 -4.70 -0.29
C GLU A 82 -5.59 -5.14 -1.60
N ARG A 83 -6.27 -6.30 -1.62
CA ARG A 83 -6.89 -6.89 -2.80
C ARG A 83 -7.86 -5.95 -3.50
N ILE A 84 -8.60 -5.14 -2.73
CA ILE A 84 -9.59 -4.18 -3.27
C ILE A 84 -8.97 -3.21 -4.27
N ILE A 85 -7.71 -2.79 -4.05
CA ILE A 85 -6.97 -1.87 -4.93
C ILE A 85 -6.80 -2.49 -6.32
N PHE A 86 -6.52 -3.79 -6.39
CA PHE A 86 -6.23 -4.49 -7.64
C PHE A 86 -7.47 -5.02 -8.36
N GLU A 87 -8.61 -5.14 -7.67
CA GLU A 87 -9.86 -5.64 -8.26
C GLU A 87 -10.81 -4.52 -8.70
N ALA A 88 -10.84 -3.40 -7.98
CA ALA A 88 -11.77 -2.30 -8.25
C ALA A 88 -11.24 -1.29 -9.28
N LEU A 89 -9.92 -1.19 -9.46
CA LEU A 89 -9.29 -0.08 -10.18
C LEU A 89 -8.59 -0.50 -11.47
N SER A 90 -8.40 0.45 -12.39
CA SER A 90 -7.50 0.29 -13.54
C SER A 90 -6.04 0.07 -13.08
N PRO A 91 -5.18 -0.59 -13.87
CA PRO A 91 -3.79 -0.87 -13.48
C PRO A 91 -2.99 0.36 -13.02
N GLU A 92 -3.17 1.50 -13.68
CA GLU A 92 -2.46 2.75 -13.38
C GLU A 92 -2.95 3.37 -12.07
N ALA A 93 -4.27 3.34 -11.85
CA ALA A 93 -4.87 3.74 -10.57
C ALA A 93 -4.40 2.80 -9.44
N ALA A 94 -4.46 1.49 -9.64
CA ALA A 94 -4.03 0.51 -8.64
C ALA A 94 -2.57 0.74 -8.22
N LEU A 95 -1.68 1.01 -9.19
CA LEU A 95 -0.28 1.36 -8.93
C LEU A 95 -0.17 2.61 -8.05
N TYR A 96 -0.92 3.65 -8.38
CA TYR A 96 -0.95 4.89 -7.60
C TYR A 96 -1.42 4.66 -6.16
N PHE A 97 -2.59 4.03 -5.95
CA PHE A 97 -3.12 3.80 -4.60
C PHE A 97 -2.26 2.86 -3.76
N TYR A 98 -1.56 1.91 -4.41
CA TYR A 98 -0.58 1.07 -3.73
C TYR A 98 0.66 1.86 -3.30
N GLU A 99 1.14 2.80 -4.13
CA GLU A 99 2.20 3.73 -3.74
C GLU A 99 1.77 4.60 -2.54
N GLN A 100 0.53 5.06 -2.53
CA GLN A 100 -0.04 5.82 -1.40
C GLN A 100 -0.07 5.00 -0.10
N LEU A 101 -0.41 3.71 -0.18
CA LEU A 101 -0.35 2.79 0.96
C LEU A 101 1.09 2.64 1.48
N SER A 102 2.05 2.42 0.58
CA SER A 102 3.47 2.32 0.94
C SER A 102 3.96 3.60 1.64
N ARG A 103 3.55 4.78 1.15
CA ARG A 103 3.92 6.07 1.73
C ARG A 103 3.26 6.32 3.09
N ALA A 104 2.03 5.85 3.30
CA ALA A 104 1.37 5.89 4.60
C ALA A 104 2.11 5.03 5.62
N HIS A 105 2.52 3.82 5.21
CA HIS A 105 3.30 2.92 6.05
C HIS A 105 4.64 3.55 6.47
N ASP A 106 5.34 4.25 5.57
CA ASP A 106 6.57 5.00 5.90
C ASP A 106 6.35 6.08 6.98
N MET A 107 5.10 6.49 7.24
CA MET A 107 4.72 7.42 8.31
C MET A 107 4.22 6.71 9.59
N GLY A 108 4.24 5.37 9.65
CA GLY A 108 3.66 4.59 10.75
C GLY A 108 2.13 4.51 10.71
N ILE A 109 1.53 4.68 9.52
CA ILE A 109 0.08 4.59 9.30
C ILE A 109 -0.21 3.33 8.50
N ILE A 110 -1.04 2.45 9.05
CA ILE A 110 -1.60 1.31 8.32
C ILE A 110 -2.87 1.81 7.64
N LEU A 111 -2.80 2.06 6.33
CA LEU A 111 -3.96 2.46 5.53
C LEU A 111 -4.69 1.24 4.97
N ARG A 112 -6.00 1.16 5.16
CA ARG A 112 -6.87 0.16 4.55
C ARG A 112 -7.98 0.82 3.76
N TYR A 113 -8.13 0.45 2.49
CA TYR A 113 -9.26 0.88 1.69
C TYR A 113 -10.46 -0.03 1.96
N GLU A 114 -11.62 0.54 2.28
CA GLU A 114 -12.85 -0.21 2.50
C GLU A 114 -13.74 -0.21 1.26
N ASP A 115 -13.97 0.96 0.68
CA ASP A 115 -14.73 1.13 -0.55
C ASP A 115 -13.99 2.05 -1.53
N LEU A 116 -13.94 1.63 -2.80
CA LEU A 116 -13.32 2.37 -3.90
C LEU A 116 -14.33 2.53 -5.04
N ASP A 117 -15.15 3.57 -4.98
CA ASP A 117 -16.11 3.91 -6.03
C ASP A 117 -15.69 5.22 -6.72
N ILE A 118 -14.67 5.10 -7.57
CA ILE A 118 -14.08 6.21 -8.33
C ILE A 118 -13.92 5.84 -9.80
N ALA A 119 -14.31 6.77 -10.67
CA ALA A 119 -14.17 6.69 -12.12
C ALA A 119 -12.88 7.37 -12.61
N SER A 120 -12.43 8.46 -11.98
CA SER A 120 -11.18 9.17 -12.30
C SER A 120 -10.36 9.43 -11.04
N TRP A 121 -9.08 9.05 -11.11
CA TRP A 121 -8.10 9.26 -10.04
C TRP A 121 -7.13 10.41 -10.34
N ASP A 122 -7.28 11.09 -11.49
CA ASP A 122 -6.37 12.16 -11.92
C ASP A 122 -6.38 13.33 -10.94
N ILE A 123 -7.56 13.66 -10.41
CA ILE A 123 -7.71 14.73 -9.44
C ILE A 123 -7.07 14.38 -8.09
N LEU A 124 -7.14 13.12 -7.67
CA LEU A 124 -6.47 12.65 -6.46
C LEU A 124 -4.96 12.69 -6.65
N LYS A 125 -4.47 12.22 -7.80
CA LYS A 125 -3.06 12.31 -8.19
C LYS A 125 -2.54 13.74 -8.18
N ALA A 126 -3.29 14.66 -8.78
CA ALA A 126 -2.91 16.08 -8.87
C ALA A 126 -2.80 16.74 -7.49
N ASN A 127 -3.57 16.27 -6.50
CA ASN A 127 -3.57 16.78 -5.14
C ASN A 127 -2.72 15.93 -4.17
N ASP A 128 -2.06 14.87 -4.66
CA ASP A 128 -1.31 13.91 -3.87
C ASP A 128 -2.15 13.26 -2.75
N GLU A 129 -3.36 12.84 -3.09
CA GLU A 129 -4.34 12.25 -2.18
C GLU A 129 -4.45 10.72 -2.33
N PRO A 130 -4.62 9.98 -1.23
CA PRO A 130 -5.00 10.45 0.11
C PRO A 130 -3.83 10.85 1.04
N TYR A 131 -2.57 10.82 0.57
CA TYR A 131 -1.40 11.07 1.43
C TYR A 131 -1.44 12.43 2.13
N GLN A 132 -1.78 13.51 1.42
CA GLN A 132 -1.85 14.84 2.02
C GLN A 132 -2.88 14.91 3.15
N SER A 133 -4.09 14.41 2.89
CA SER A 133 -5.15 14.34 3.88
C SER A 133 -4.72 13.51 5.10
N MET A 134 -4.09 12.35 4.91
CA MET A 134 -3.56 11.53 6.01
C MET A 134 -2.48 12.26 6.81
N ALA A 135 -1.55 12.95 6.14
CA ALA A 135 -0.48 13.69 6.82
C ALA A 135 -1.01 14.80 7.72
N ILE A 136 -2.12 15.43 7.35
CA ILE A 136 -2.80 16.42 8.17
C ILE A 136 -3.57 15.74 9.31
N LEU A 137 -4.39 14.74 9.00
CA LEU A 137 -5.29 14.11 9.96
C LEU A 137 -4.57 13.30 11.04
N CYS A 138 -3.44 12.69 10.69
CA CYS A 138 -2.64 11.85 11.58
C CYS A 138 -1.49 12.60 12.24
N LYS A 139 -1.31 13.91 11.99
CA LYS A 139 -0.15 14.69 12.48
C LYS A 139 0.07 14.58 14.00
N ASP A 140 -1.03 14.55 14.76
CA ASP A 140 -0.99 14.48 16.23
C ASP A 140 -1.06 13.02 16.76
N THR A 141 -1.23 12.05 15.87
CA THR A 141 -1.35 10.62 16.18
C THR A 141 -0.09 9.83 15.81
N VAL A 142 0.70 10.33 14.86
CA VAL A 142 1.97 9.76 14.40
C VAL A 142 3.06 9.99 15.45
N GLY A 143 3.63 8.90 16.00
CA GLY A 143 4.68 8.93 17.02
C GLY A 143 4.38 8.15 18.31
N SER A 144 3.22 7.48 18.40
CA SER A 144 2.96 6.47 19.43
C SER A 144 3.77 5.18 19.18
N GLU A 145 4.01 4.37 20.22
CA GLU A 145 4.70 3.07 20.11
C GLU A 145 3.98 2.04 19.19
N GLU A 146 2.70 2.29 18.88
CA GLU A 146 1.87 1.45 18.01
C GLU A 146 1.47 2.18 16.72
N ASP A 147 1.48 1.45 15.61
CA ASP A 147 1.03 1.92 14.30
C ASP A 147 -0.43 2.41 14.35
N THR A 148 -0.74 3.43 13.55
CA THR A 148 -2.10 4.00 13.48
C THR A 148 -2.87 3.37 12.33
N LEU A 149 -3.92 2.60 12.65
CA LEU A 149 -4.81 2.02 11.65
C LEU A 149 -5.85 3.04 11.18
N VAL A 150 -5.89 3.29 9.87
CA VAL A 150 -6.82 4.21 9.22
C VAL A 150 -7.55 3.47 8.10
N TYR A 151 -8.87 3.54 8.14
CA TYR A 151 -9.75 3.06 7.07
C TYR A 151 -10.14 4.24 6.18
N LEU A 152 -10.20 4.00 4.87
CA LEU A 152 -10.55 5.00 3.87
C LEU A 152 -11.57 4.45 2.88
N SER A 153 -12.67 5.19 2.74
CA SER A 153 -13.64 5.01 1.66
C SER A 153 -13.63 6.21 0.72
N LEU A 154 -13.68 5.92 -0.58
CA LEU A 154 -13.62 6.90 -1.66
C LEU A 154 -14.89 6.81 -2.52
N TYR A 155 -15.57 7.94 -2.71
CA TYR A 155 -16.76 8.03 -3.56
C TYR A 155 -16.67 9.24 -4.49
N GLU A 156 -16.90 9.01 -5.78
CA GLU A 156 -16.92 10.07 -6.79
C GLU A 156 -18.34 10.44 -7.22
N ASP A 157 -18.60 11.73 -7.33
CA ASP A 157 -19.83 12.28 -7.91
C ASP A 157 -19.52 13.30 -9.03
N GLU A 158 -20.56 13.97 -9.54
CA GLU A 158 -20.41 15.00 -10.59
C GLU A 158 -19.56 16.19 -10.16
N ARG A 159 -19.51 16.49 -8.87
CA ARG A 159 -18.86 17.68 -8.30
C ARG A 159 -17.42 17.39 -7.86
N GLY A 160 -16.99 16.14 -7.68
CA GLY A 160 -15.71 15.84 -7.03
C GLY A 160 -15.59 14.42 -6.47
N VAL A 161 -14.59 14.24 -5.62
CA VAL A 161 -14.33 13.00 -4.86
C VAL A 161 -14.43 13.29 -3.37
N ASP A 162 -15.25 12.52 -2.67
CA ASP A 162 -15.33 12.50 -1.21
C ASP A 162 -14.46 11.36 -0.66
N MET A 163 -13.69 11.70 0.36
CA MET A 163 -12.82 10.79 1.11
C MET A 163 -13.28 10.73 2.55
N PHE A 164 -13.64 9.55 3.03
CA PHE A 164 -14.06 9.34 4.42
C PHE A 164 -13.01 8.53 5.15
N PHE A 165 -12.37 9.16 6.13
CA PHE A 165 -11.34 8.51 6.94
C PHE A 165 -11.88 8.13 8.31
N THR A 166 -11.71 6.86 8.70
CA THR A 166 -12.09 6.35 10.01
C THR A 166 -10.85 5.82 10.72
N CYS A 167 -10.70 6.15 12.00
CA CYS A 167 -9.62 5.66 12.84
C CYS A 167 -10.16 5.50 14.25
N ASP A 168 -9.84 4.40 14.91
CA ASP A 168 -10.29 4.10 16.28
C ASP A 168 -9.89 5.21 17.28
N ARG A 169 -8.82 5.96 16.97
CA ARG A 169 -8.31 7.06 17.79
C ARG A 169 -9.03 8.40 17.58
N TRP A 170 -9.91 8.53 16.57
CA TRP A 170 -10.62 9.77 16.25
C TRP A 170 -12.06 9.83 16.76
N GLY A 171 -12.54 8.76 17.40
CA GLY A 171 -13.92 8.63 17.85
C GLY A 171 -14.86 8.02 16.80
N GLU A 172 -16.17 7.99 17.08
CA GLU A 172 -17.15 7.25 16.26
C GLU A 172 -17.50 7.91 14.91
N SER A 173 -17.09 9.16 14.67
CA SER A 173 -17.47 9.89 13.45
C SER A 173 -16.32 9.90 12.42
N PRO A 174 -16.58 9.49 11.16
CA PRO A 174 -15.59 9.57 10.10
C PRO A 174 -15.24 11.03 9.79
N LYS A 175 -13.97 11.27 9.45
CA LYS A 175 -13.49 12.57 8.97
C LYS A 175 -13.62 12.62 7.45
N GLY A 176 -14.56 13.43 6.96
CA GLY A 176 -14.79 13.62 5.53
C GLY A 176 -13.95 14.76 4.94
N ILE A 177 -13.26 14.53 3.84
CA ILE A 177 -12.54 15.53 3.04
C ILE A 177 -13.00 15.43 1.60
N ARG A 178 -13.23 16.57 0.95
CA ARG A 178 -13.72 16.62 -0.42
C ARG A 178 -12.76 17.37 -1.33
N ILE A 179 -12.47 16.77 -2.49
CA ILE A 179 -11.73 17.41 -3.58
C ILE A 179 -12.69 17.69 -4.72
N ASN A 180 -12.85 18.97 -5.09
CA ASN A 180 -13.82 19.39 -6.11
C ASN A 180 -13.20 19.32 -7.51
N LYS A 181 -13.96 18.81 -8.49
CA LYS A 181 -13.63 18.93 -9.91
C LYS A 181 -13.80 20.40 -10.33
N GLU A 182 -12.80 20.95 -11.01
CA GLU A 182 -12.86 22.29 -11.61
C GLU A 182 -13.85 22.36 -12.78
#